data_AF-A0A0Q0DYY4-F1
#
_entry.id   AF-A0A0Q0DYY4-F1
#
_cell.length_a   1.000
_cell.length_b   1.000
_cell.length_c   1.000
_cell.angle_alpha   90.00
_cell.angle_beta   90.00
_cell.angle_gamma   90.00
#
_symmetry.space_group_name_H-M   'P 1'
#
loop_
_entity.id
_entity.type
_entity.pdbx_description
1 polymer ?
#
loop_
_entity_poly.entity_id
_entity_poly.type
_entity_poly.pdbx_seq_one_letter_code
_entity_poly.pdbx_strand_id
1 'polypeptide(L)'
;MVLSIMLSGVPYGINPRWWVVTGVVTALGVSVFAASWISGLMLICLAILISPPVYDRLLVALKAGDPLHLRVLIVLIGLTASTYALNVHTSHIEALRVAAAKAEQDRTDQLEREVSAAAAHAKIESTRQFYATNKSSILREIAMALDSRDVNKATTINARYASVITDPEYLALQQKLATLAGEIAMAKREQERKGKIAGLLNDLKTLDAADYTKAISLYTSLLQLEPANKCHRH
;
A
#
# COMPACT_ATOMS: atom_id res chain seq x y z
N MET A 1 8.01 -60.41 -36.66
CA MET A 1 9.10 -60.18 -37.64
C MET A 1 10.26 -59.56 -36.88
N VAL A 2 11.29 -60.37 -36.68
CA VAL A 2 12.67 -60.12 -36.24
C VAL A 2 12.96 -58.84 -35.42
N LEU A 3 13.04 -59.05 -34.11
CA LEU A 3 13.76 -58.24 -33.12
C LEU A 3 15.26 -58.54 -33.26
N SER A 4 16.02 -57.70 -33.97
CA SER A 4 17.50 -57.75 -34.01
C SER A 4 18.05 -56.43 -34.52
N ILE A 5 18.02 -55.41 -33.67
CA ILE A 5 18.84 -54.21 -33.87
C ILE A 5 20.11 -54.41 -33.05
N MET A 6 21.14 -54.86 -33.76
CA MET A 6 22.57 -54.56 -33.57
C MET A 6 23.06 -54.36 -32.13
N LEU A 7 23.22 -55.48 -31.40
CA LEU A 7 24.17 -55.62 -30.30
C LEU A 7 25.37 -56.45 -30.79
N SER A 8 26.18 -55.90 -31.69
CA SER A 8 27.45 -56.52 -32.11
C SER A 8 28.56 -55.48 -32.08
N GLY A 9 29.04 -55.19 -30.89
CA GLY A 9 30.13 -54.24 -30.69
C GLY A 9 30.25 -53.73 -29.26
N VAL A 10 29.97 -54.56 -28.25
CA VAL A 10 30.25 -54.20 -26.85
C VAL A 10 31.70 -54.63 -26.56
N PRO A 11 32.63 -53.69 -26.28
CA PRO A 11 33.95 -54.04 -25.78
C PRO A 11 33.79 -54.78 -24.45
N TYR A 12 34.36 -55.99 -24.38
CA TYR A 12 34.43 -56.79 -23.16
C TYR A 12 35.08 -55.97 -22.04
N GLY A 13 34.28 -55.54 -21.05
CA GLY A 13 34.70 -54.74 -19.90
C GLY A 13 33.69 -53.70 -19.42
N ILE A 14 32.69 -53.34 -20.25
CA ILE A 14 31.74 -52.26 -19.94
C ILE A 14 30.49 -52.81 -19.25
N ASN A 15 30.29 -52.46 -17.97
CA ASN A 15 29.12 -52.87 -17.19
C ASN A 15 27.84 -52.19 -17.75
N PRO A 16 26.82 -52.93 -18.22
CA PRO A 16 25.65 -52.40 -18.94
C PRO A 16 24.82 -51.40 -18.10
N ARG A 17 24.96 -51.43 -16.78
CA ARG A 17 24.30 -50.49 -15.86
C ARG A 17 24.69 -49.03 -16.10
N TRP A 18 25.90 -48.75 -16.58
CA TRP A 18 26.35 -47.37 -16.82
C TRP A 18 25.72 -46.74 -18.06
N TRP A 19 25.35 -47.54 -19.08
CA TRP A 19 24.55 -47.05 -20.21
C TRP A 19 23.15 -46.59 -19.76
N VAL A 20 22.56 -47.30 -18.79
CA VAL A 20 21.28 -46.89 -18.19
C VAL A 20 21.44 -45.57 -17.43
N VAL A 21 22.50 -45.42 -16.64
CA VAL A 21 22.79 -44.17 -15.91
C VAL A 21 22.99 -42.99 -16.88
N THR A 22 23.77 -43.17 -17.94
CA THR A 22 23.95 -42.13 -18.98
C THR A 22 22.61 -41.77 -19.64
N GLY A 23 21.77 -42.75 -19.95
CA GLY A 23 20.43 -42.52 -20.50
C GLY A 23 19.54 -41.72 -19.55
N VAL A 24 19.52 -42.07 -18.26
CA VAL A 24 18.73 -41.37 -17.23
C VAL A 24 19.22 -39.94 -17.03
N VAL A 25 20.54 -39.71 -16.90
CA VAL A 25 21.11 -38.36 -16.72
C VAL A 25 20.85 -37.49 -17.95
N THR A 26 20.90 -38.07 -19.16
CA THR A 26 20.56 -37.34 -20.40
C THR A 26 19.09 -36.96 -20.43
N ALA A 27 18.19 -37.88 -20.09
CA ALA A 27 16.75 -37.61 -20.02
C ALA A 27 16.43 -36.53 -18.98
N LEU A 28 17.09 -36.58 -17.82
CA LEU A 28 16.99 -35.53 -16.80
C LEU A 28 17.49 -34.18 -17.34
N GLY A 29 18.64 -34.15 -18.01
CA GLY A 29 19.17 -32.93 -18.64
C GLY A 29 18.22 -32.29 -19.64
N VAL A 30 17.57 -33.10 -20.50
CA VAL A 30 16.57 -32.61 -21.46
C VAL A 30 15.32 -32.10 -20.73
N SER A 31 14.83 -32.82 -19.71
CA SER A 31 13.63 -32.41 -18.96
C SER A 31 13.81 -31.10 -18.19
N VAL A 32 15.02 -30.86 -17.66
CA VAL A 32 15.36 -29.65 -16.89
C VAL A 32 15.66 -28.45 -17.80
N PHE A 33 15.88 -28.68 -19.10
CA PHE A 33 16.21 -27.63 -20.06
C PHE A 33 15.13 -26.53 -20.17
N ALA A 34 13.86 -26.90 -19.99
CA ALA A 34 12.74 -25.95 -19.98
C ALA A 34 12.74 -25.01 -18.75
N ALA A 35 13.29 -25.47 -17.61
CA ALA A 35 13.37 -24.71 -16.38
C ALA A 35 14.70 -23.92 -16.26
N SER A 36 15.81 -24.50 -16.71
CA SER A 36 17.11 -23.83 -16.80
C SER A 36 17.97 -24.48 -17.87
N TRP A 37 18.26 -23.71 -18.92
CA TRP A 37 19.14 -24.13 -20.01
C TRP A 37 20.57 -24.42 -19.51
N ILE A 38 21.04 -23.69 -18.49
CA ILE A 38 22.38 -23.85 -17.88
C ILE A 38 22.47 -25.22 -17.18
N SER A 39 21.48 -25.55 -16.36
CA SER A 39 21.43 -26.83 -15.65
C SER A 39 21.22 -28.00 -16.62
N GLY A 40 20.40 -27.83 -17.65
CA GLY A 40 20.20 -28.84 -18.69
C GLY A 40 21.49 -29.16 -19.44
N LEU A 41 22.25 -28.13 -19.86
CA LEU A 41 23.56 -28.32 -20.52
C LEU A 41 24.59 -28.99 -19.59
N MET A 42 24.64 -28.62 -18.31
CA MET A 42 25.52 -29.26 -17.32
C MET A 42 25.25 -30.77 -17.21
N LEU A 43 23.98 -31.18 -17.16
CA LEU A 43 23.61 -32.60 -17.08
C LEU A 43 23.90 -33.36 -18.38
N ILE A 44 23.73 -32.72 -19.55
CA ILE A 44 24.07 -33.34 -20.83
C ILE A 44 25.59 -33.53 -20.94
N CYS A 45 26.40 -32.54 -20.55
CA CYS A 45 27.86 -32.67 -20.47
C CYS A 45 28.28 -33.75 -19.47
N LEU A 46 27.61 -33.84 -18.32
CA LEU A 46 27.84 -34.88 -17.32
C LEU A 46 27.53 -36.28 -17.88
N ALA A 47 26.44 -36.43 -18.63
CA ALA A 47 26.08 -37.70 -19.27
C ALA A 47 27.13 -38.15 -20.30
N ILE A 48 27.68 -37.21 -21.09
CA ILE A 48 28.78 -37.49 -22.02
C ILE A 48 30.03 -37.93 -21.26
N LEU A 49 30.35 -37.27 -20.14
CA LEU A 49 31.54 -37.57 -19.34
C LEU A 49 31.47 -38.93 -18.63
N ILE A 50 30.29 -39.35 -18.18
CA ILE A 50 30.05 -40.65 -17.54
C ILE A 50 29.90 -41.78 -18.57
N SER A 51 29.66 -41.44 -19.84
CA SER A 51 29.51 -42.40 -20.92
C SER A 51 30.72 -43.34 -20.98
N PRO A 52 30.52 -44.67 -21.03
CA PRO A 52 31.61 -45.64 -20.98
C PRO A 52 32.82 -45.36 -21.89
N PRO A 53 32.67 -45.04 -23.19
CA PRO A 53 33.82 -44.78 -24.06
C PRO A 53 34.61 -43.52 -23.70
N VAL A 54 33.96 -42.50 -23.12
CA VAL A 54 34.60 -41.23 -22.76
C VAL A 54 35.32 -41.37 -21.42
N TYR A 55 34.67 -42.04 -20.46
CA TYR A 55 35.23 -42.26 -19.14
C TYR A 55 36.46 -43.17 -19.17
N ASP A 56 36.45 -44.23 -20.00
CA ASP A 56 37.61 -45.13 -20.09
C ASP A 56 38.85 -44.40 -20.64
N ARG A 57 38.66 -43.45 -21.58
CA ARG A 57 39.76 -42.57 -22.03
C ARG A 57 40.27 -41.65 -20.92
N LEU A 58 39.36 -41.14 -20.08
CA LEU A 58 39.71 -40.31 -18.93
C LEU A 58 40.54 -41.10 -17.90
N LEU A 59 40.15 -42.35 -17.60
CA LEU A 59 40.89 -43.23 -16.70
C LEU A 59 42.30 -43.54 -17.22
N VAL A 60 42.44 -43.84 -18.51
CA VAL A 60 43.73 -44.11 -19.15
C VAL A 60 44.65 -42.89 -19.05
N ALA A 61 44.11 -41.68 -19.25
CA ALA A 61 44.86 -40.44 -19.09
C ALA A 61 45.26 -40.18 -17.62
N LEU A 62 44.39 -40.53 -16.67
CA LEU A 62 44.60 -40.32 -15.23
C LEU A 62 45.42 -41.42 -14.53
N LYS A 63 45.71 -42.54 -15.22
CA LYS A 63 46.36 -43.74 -14.64
C LYS A 63 45.72 -44.20 -13.31
N ALA A 64 44.41 -44.02 -13.17
CA ALA A 64 43.68 -44.35 -11.94
C ALA A 64 43.25 -45.82 -11.95
N GLY A 65 43.56 -46.55 -10.88
CA GLY A 65 43.33 -47.98 -10.77
C GLY A 65 41.94 -48.41 -10.28
N ASP A 66 41.12 -47.48 -9.76
CA ASP A 66 39.82 -47.83 -9.18
C ASP A 66 38.63 -47.15 -9.92
N PRO A 67 37.92 -47.88 -10.81
CA PRO A 67 37.05 -47.29 -11.82
C PRO A 67 35.64 -46.93 -11.33
N LEU A 68 35.22 -47.37 -10.13
CA LEU A 68 33.82 -47.25 -9.68
C LEU A 68 33.61 -46.05 -8.75
N HIS A 69 34.45 -45.89 -7.72
CA HIS A 69 34.34 -44.79 -6.75
C HIS A 69 34.47 -43.41 -7.41
N LEU A 70 35.42 -43.26 -8.33
CA LEU A 70 35.65 -42.02 -9.07
C LEU A 70 34.44 -41.65 -9.96
N ARG A 71 33.80 -42.66 -10.58
CA ARG A 71 32.65 -42.53 -11.48
C ARG A 71 31.42 -42.06 -10.71
N VAL A 72 31.18 -42.65 -9.54
CA VAL A 72 30.11 -42.25 -8.61
C VAL A 72 30.34 -40.84 -8.06
N LEU A 73 31.58 -40.50 -7.72
CA LEU A 73 31.94 -39.16 -7.22
C LEU A 73 31.68 -38.07 -8.27
N ILE A 74 32.03 -38.32 -9.53
CA ILE A 74 31.73 -37.40 -10.64
C ILE A 74 30.22 -37.21 -10.82
N VAL A 75 29.43 -38.28 -10.75
CA VAL A 75 27.95 -38.20 -10.82
C VAL A 75 27.42 -37.34 -9.66
N LEU A 76 27.90 -37.59 -8.43
CA LEU A 76 27.42 -36.89 -7.25
C LEU A 76 27.75 -35.39 -7.31
N ILE A 77 28.97 -35.02 -7.69
CA ILE A 77 29.38 -33.62 -7.86
C ILE A 77 28.59 -32.97 -9.00
N GLY A 78 28.43 -33.65 -10.12
CA GLY A 78 27.68 -33.11 -11.25
C GLY A 78 26.21 -32.90 -10.94
N LEU A 79 25.59 -33.83 -10.21
CA LEU A 79 24.18 -33.73 -9.82
C LEU A 79 23.97 -32.60 -8.81
N THR A 80 24.79 -32.53 -7.76
CA THR A 80 24.72 -31.45 -6.75
C THR A 80 24.97 -30.07 -7.36
N ALA A 81 25.99 -29.93 -8.21
CA ALA A 81 26.29 -28.68 -8.91
C ALA A 81 25.16 -28.27 -9.86
N SER A 82 24.57 -29.23 -10.58
CA SER A 82 23.42 -28.99 -11.47
C SER A 82 22.18 -28.55 -10.69
N THR A 83 21.85 -29.22 -9.58
CA THR A 83 20.71 -28.83 -8.74
C THR A 83 20.90 -27.44 -8.15
N TYR A 84 22.12 -27.10 -7.72
CA TYR A 84 22.44 -25.76 -7.24
C TYR A 84 22.28 -24.69 -8.35
N ALA A 85 22.83 -24.95 -9.54
CA ALA A 85 22.72 -24.04 -10.68
C ALA A 85 21.27 -23.85 -11.14
N LEU A 86 20.45 -24.91 -11.10
CA LEU A 86 19.02 -24.84 -11.38
C LEU A 86 18.33 -23.88 -10.41
N ASN A 87 18.54 -24.08 -9.10
CA ASN A 87 17.90 -23.27 -8.06
C ASN A 87 18.28 -21.79 -8.13
N VAL A 88 19.56 -21.49 -8.37
CA VAL A 88 20.02 -20.10 -8.52
C VAL A 88 19.40 -19.47 -9.77
N HIS A 89 19.36 -20.19 -10.90
CA HIS A 89 18.81 -19.65 -12.13
C HIS A 89 17.30 -19.40 -12.04
N THR A 90 16.55 -20.33 -11.45
CA THR A 90 15.10 -20.16 -11.24
C THR A 90 14.81 -18.99 -10.31
N SER A 91 15.55 -18.86 -9.19
CA SER A 91 15.37 -17.74 -8.26
C SER A 91 15.66 -16.38 -8.91
N HIS A 92 16.65 -16.32 -9.81
CA HIS A 92 16.99 -15.09 -10.51
C HIS A 92 15.91 -14.71 -11.55
N ILE A 93 15.36 -15.68 -12.27
CA ILE A 93 14.25 -15.45 -13.21
C ILE A 93 12.99 -14.99 -12.47
N GLU A 94 12.68 -15.60 -11.32
CA GLU A 94 11.55 -15.17 -10.48
C GLU A 94 11.75 -13.75 -9.95
N ALA A 95 12.95 -13.42 -9.46
CA ALA A 95 13.27 -12.07 -9.02
C ALA A 95 13.11 -11.04 -10.15
N LEU A 96 13.55 -11.37 -11.38
CA LEU A 96 13.37 -10.50 -12.56
C LEU A 96 11.89 -10.33 -12.92
N ARG A 97 11.08 -11.39 -12.85
CA ARG A 97 9.64 -11.31 -13.12
C ARG A 97 8.92 -10.44 -12.08
N VAL A 98 9.25 -10.62 -10.80
CA VAL A 98 8.67 -9.79 -9.72
C VAL A 98 9.11 -8.34 -9.87
N ALA A 99 10.37 -8.07 -10.22
CA ALA A 99 10.86 -6.72 -10.46
C ALA A 99 10.18 -6.06 -11.67
N ALA A 100 9.99 -6.81 -12.76
CA ALA A 100 9.27 -6.33 -13.95
C ALA A 100 7.79 -6.03 -13.65
N ALA A 101 7.10 -6.94 -12.97
CA ALA A 101 5.71 -6.74 -12.57
C ALA A 101 5.56 -5.53 -11.63
N LYS A 102 6.50 -5.35 -10.69
CA LYS A 102 6.52 -4.19 -9.80
C LYS A 102 6.78 -2.89 -10.56
N ALA A 103 7.69 -2.89 -11.54
CA ALA A 103 7.96 -1.71 -12.36
C ALA A 103 6.76 -1.32 -13.24
N GLU A 104 6.02 -2.29 -13.76
CA GLU A 104 4.77 -2.04 -14.47
C GLU A 104 3.70 -1.46 -13.55
N GLN A 105 3.53 -2.03 -12.35
CA GLN A 105 2.59 -1.53 -11.35
C GLN A 105 2.94 -0.11 -10.86
N ASP A 106 4.21 0.16 -10.59
CA ASP A 106 4.66 1.49 -10.18
C ASP A 106 4.37 2.53 -11.28
N ARG A 107 4.48 2.13 -12.56
CA ARG A 107 4.15 2.99 -13.70
C ARG A 107 2.65 3.28 -13.80
N THR A 108 1.80 2.27 -13.59
CA THR A 108 0.34 2.47 -13.59
C THR A 108 -0.09 3.34 -12.42
N ASP A 109 0.47 3.13 -11.24
CA ASP A 109 0.17 3.92 -10.05
C ASP A 109 0.61 5.38 -10.21
N GLN A 110 1.76 5.62 -10.86
CA GLN A 110 2.20 6.98 -11.20
C GLN A 110 1.25 7.66 -12.19
N LEU A 111 0.85 6.96 -13.26
CA LEU A 111 -0.11 7.47 -14.23
C LEU A 111 -1.45 7.82 -13.58
N GLU A 112 -1.99 6.96 -12.70
CA GLU A 112 -3.23 7.25 -11.98
C GLU A 112 -3.10 8.45 -11.03
N ARG A 113 -1.96 8.61 -10.36
CA ARG A 113 -1.68 9.79 -9.52
C ARG A 113 -1.56 11.06 -10.34
N GLU A 114 -0.93 11.01 -11.50
CA GLU A 114 -0.81 12.15 -12.41
C GLU A 114 -2.18 12.53 -13.00
N VAL A 115 -2.98 11.55 -13.42
CA VAL A 115 -4.34 11.80 -13.93
C VAL A 115 -5.25 12.38 -12.84
N SER A 116 -5.20 11.83 -11.63
CA SER A 116 -5.99 12.35 -10.51
C SER A 116 -5.54 13.76 -10.07
N ALA A 117 -4.23 14.03 -10.04
CA ALA A 117 -3.70 15.36 -9.81
C ALA A 117 -4.13 16.33 -10.92
N ALA A 118 -4.01 15.95 -12.19
CA ALA A 118 -4.43 16.76 -13.33
C ALA A 118 -5.94 17.06 -13.29
N ALA A 119 -6.77 16.08 -12.94
CA ALA A 119 -8.21 16.27 -12.77
C ALA A 119 -8.54 17.22 -11.62
N ALA A 120 -7.82 17.11 -10.50
CA ALA A 120 -7.95 18.03 -9.37
C ALA A 120 -7.54 19.47 -9.77
N HIS A 121 -6.43 19.62 -10.48
CA HIS A 121 -5.97 20.90 -11.01
C HIS A 121 -6.96 21.51 -12.00
N ALA A 122 -7.50 20.73 -12.93
CA ALA A 122 -8.52 21.18 -13.88
C ALA A 122 -9.79 21.66 -13.15
N LYS A 123 -10.21 20.96 -12.10
CA LYS A 123 -11.35 21.38 -11.27
C LYS A 123 -11.08 22.70 -10.55
N ILE A 124 -9.90 22.86 -9.96
CA ILE A 124 -9.48 24.12 -9.31
C ILE A 124 -9.51 25.27 -10.33
N GLU A 125 -8.93 25.05 -11.51
CA GLU A 125 -8.83 26.07 -12.55
C GLU A 125 -10.22 26.45 -13.10
N SER A 126 -11.09 25.47 -13.35
CA SER A 126 -12.48 25.75 -13.76
C SER A 126 -13.25 26.57 -12.71
N THR A 127 -12.98 26.34 -11.42
CA THR A 127 -13.59 27.11 -10.32
C THR A 127 -13.07 28.54 -10.28
N ARG A 128 -11.75 28.74 -10.53
CA ARG A 128 -11.16 30.08 -10.67
C ARG A 128 -11.74 30.84 -11.85
N GLN A 129 -11.84 30.20 -13.00
CA GLN A 129 -12.41 30.81 -14.20
C GLN A 129 -13.89 31.17 -13.99
N PHE A 130 -14.67 30.26 -13.41
CA PHE A 130 -16.06 30.53 -13.07
C PHE A 130 -16.20 31.74 -12.14
N TYR A 131 -15.35 31.85 -11.11
CA TYR A 131 -15.35 33.02 -10.25
C TYR A 131 -14.92 34.29 -10.98
N ALA A 132 -13.88 34.24 -11.81
CA ALA A 132 -13.43 35.41 -12.57
C ALA A 132 -14.55 35.97 -13.46
N THR A 133 -15.34 35.09 -14.10
CA THR A 133 -16.49 35.50 -14.91
C THR A 133 -17.67 35.99 -14.07
N ASN A 134 -17.92 35.41 -12.89
CA ASN A 134 -19.11 35.67 -12.08
C ASN A 134 -18.82 36.45 -10.78
N LYS A 135 -17.65 37.09 -10.69
CA LYS A 135 -17.12 37.68 -9.44
C LYS A 135 -18.13 38.56 -8.72
N SER A 136 -18.72 39.52 -9.43
CA SER A 136 -19.67 40.49 -8.87
C SER A 136 -20.93 39.81 -8.31
N SER A 137 -21.43 38.79 -8.99
CA SER A 137 -22.61 38.03 -8.56
C SER A 137 -22.30 37.23 -7.29
N ILE A 138 -21.16 36.53 -7.25
CA ILE A 138 -20.75 35.70 -6.11
C ILE A 138 -20.49 36.56 -4.87
N LEU A 139 -19.74 37.66 -5.02
CA LEU A 139 -19.48 38.59 -3.91
C LEU A 139 -20.79 39.18 -3.36
N ARG A 140 -21.71 39.57 -4.26
CA ARG A 140 -23.03 40.08 -3.86
C ARG A 140 -23.85 39.01 -3.14
N GLU A 141 -23.84 37.76 -3.60
CA GLU A 141 -24.61 36.69 -2.96
C GLU A 141 -24.11 36.37 -1.55
N ILE A 142 -22.79 36.34 -1.36
CA ILE A 142 -22.18 36.17 -0.03
C ILE A 142 -22.49 37.38 0.85
N ALA A 143 -22.35 38.60 0.33
CA ALA A 143 -22.68 39.81 1.07
C ALA A 143 -24.15 39.82 1.52
N MET A 144 -25.09 39.50 0.62
CA MET A 144 -26.51 39.40 0.98
C MET A 144 -26.78 38.33 2.05
N ALA A 145 -26.11 37.18 1.98
CA ALA A 145 -26.26 36.13 2.99
C ALA A 145 -25.68 36.56 4.36
N LEU A 146 -24.57 37.31 4.36
CA LEU A 146 -24.01 37.89 5.58
C LEU A 146 -24.91 38.98 6.17
N ASP A 147 -25.45 39.86 5.32
CA ASP A 147 -26.38 40.93 5.72
C ASP A 147 -27.69 40.36 6.29
N SER A 148 -28.19 39.26 5.72
CA SER A 148 -29.35 38.52 6.23
C SER A 148 -29.03 37.64 7.44
N ARG A 149 -27.79 37.66 7.95
CA ARG A 149 -27.27 36.78 9.01
C ARG A 149 -27.46 35.28 8.76
N ASP A 150 -27.54 34.86 7.51
CA ASP A 150 -27.67 33.45 7.12
C ASP A 150 -26.28 32.79 6.99
N VAL A 151 -25.73 32.38 8.13
CA VAL A 151 -24.41 31.75 8.20
C VAL A 151 -24.37 30.42 7.45
N ASN A 152 -25.48 29.68 7.36
CA ASN A 152 -25.52 28.40 6.66
C ASN A 152 -25.39 28.59 5.15
N LYS A 153 -26.10 29.57 4.59
CA LYS A 153 -25.97 29.91 3.17
C LYS A 153 -24.58 30.46 2.87
N ALA A 154 -24.09 31.37 3.68
CA ALA A 154 -22.78 32.00 3.46
C ALA A 154 -21.62 30.98 3.61
N THR A 155 -21.68 30.03 4.54
CA THR A 155 -20.70 28.93 4.68
C THR A 155 -20.74 27.97 3.49
N THR A 156 -21.93 27.65 2.97
CA THR A 156 -22.09 26.79 1.78
C THR A 156 -21.43 27.41 0.55
N ILE A 157 -21.62 28.71 0.35
CA ILE A 157 -20.96 29.43 -0.75
C ILE A 157 -19.44 29.49 -0.49
N ASN A 158 -19.02 29.78 0.75
CA ASN A 158 -17.62 29.86 1.12
C ASN A 158 -16.86 28.54 0.88
N ALA A 159 -17.47 27.39 1.19
CA ALA A 159 -16.86 26.08 1.01
C ALA A 159 -16.46 25.76 -0.44
N ARG A 160 -17.13 26.37 -1.44
CA ARG A 160 -16.81 26.15 -2.86
C ARG A 160 -15.58 26.90 -3.34
N TYR A 161 -15.22 28.01 -2.69
CA TYR A 161 -14.23 28.94 -3.22
C TYR A 161 -13.07 29.26 -2.26
N ALA A 162 -13.25 29.05 -0.95
CA ALA A 162 -12.28 29.42 0.09
C ALA A 162 -10.87 28.82 -0.10
N SER A 163 -10.76 27.62 -0.68
CA SER A 163 -9.46 26.97 -0.92
C SER A 163 -8.81 27.36 -2.26
N VAL A 164 -9.52 28.11 -3.10
CA VAL A 164 -9.16 28.33 -4.51
C VAL A 164 -8.88 29.80 -4.81
N ILE A 165 -9.51 30.70 -4.04
CA ILE A 165 -9.58 32.14 -4.34
C ILE A 165 -8.82 32.95 -3.28
N THR A 166 -7.96 33.84 -3.75
CA THR A 166 -7.13 34.74 -2.93
C THR A 166 -7.48 36.22 -3.14
N ASP A 167 -8.67 36.51 -3.66
CA ASP A 167 -9.16 37.86 -3.92
C ASP A 167 -9.36 38.63 -2.59
N PRO A 168 -8.79 39.84 -2.43
CA PRO A 168 -8.90 40.60 -1.18
C PRO A 168 -10.35 40.93 -0.77
N GLU A 169 -11.25 41.18 -1.73
CA GLU A 169 -12.66 41.46 -1.43
C GLU A 169 -13.36 40.20 -0.88
N TYR A 170 -13.03 39.04 -1.44
CA TYR A 170 -13.53 37.76 -0.99
C TYR A 170 -13.01 37.42 0.40
N LEU A 171 -11.72 37.63 0.66
CA LEU A 171 -11.10 37.40 1.97
C LEU A 171 -11.73 38.27 3.06
N ALA A 172 -12.08 39.52 2.75
CA ALA A 172 -12.79 40.38 3.69
C ALA A 172 -14.19 39.83 4.05
N LEU A 173 -14.93 39.29 3.07
CA LEU A 173 -16.21 38.61 3.32
C LEU A 173 -16.05 37.32 4.12
N GLN A 174 -14.98 36.55 3.86
CA GLN A 174 -14.65 35.35 4.62
C GLN A 174 -14.33 35.67 6.10
N GLN A 175 -13.64 36.78 6.36
CA GLN A 175 -13.39 37.24 7.72
C GLN A 175 -14.69 37.68 8.41
N LYS A 176 -15.57 38.41 7.70
CA LYS A 176 -16.90 38.78 8.22
C LYS A 176 -17.78 37.57 8.55
N LEU A 177 -17.72 36.52 7.72
CA LEU A 177 -18.36 35.24 7.99
C LEU A 177 -17.84 34.62 9.29
N ALA A 178 -16.52 34.56 9.46
CA ALA A 178 -15.90 33.98 10.64
C ALA A 178 -16.29 34.73 11.92
N THR A 179 -16.30 36.07 11.89
CA THR A 179 -16.76 36.88 13.03
C THR A 179 -18.24 36.65 13.33
N LEU A 180 -19.11 36.65 12.30
CA LEU A 180 -20.55 36.45 12.49
C LEU A 180 -20.86 35.04 13.04
N ALA A 181 -20.18 34.01 12.53
CA ALA A 181 -20.32 32.65 13.03
C ALA A 181 -19.88 32.55 14.50
N GLY A 182 -18.79 33.24 14.88
CA GLY A 182 -18.33 33.35 16.26
C GLY A 182 -19.34 34.04 17.17
N GLU A 183 -19.92 35.16 16.73
CA GLU A 183 -20.95 35.90 17.47
C GLU A 183 -22.20 35.06 17.71
N ILE A 184 -22.70 34.35 16.68
CA ILE A 184 -23.88 33.48 16.82
C ILE A 184 -23.59 32.32 17.77
N ALA A 185 -22.38 31.72 17.69
CA ALA A 185 -21.99 30.66 18.61
C ALA A 185 -21.92 31.15 20.06
N MET A 186 -21.38 32.36 20.29
CA MET A 186 -21.33 32.97 21.62
C MET A 186 -22.73 33.34 22.13
N ALA A 187 -23.59 33.90 21.28
CA ALA A 187 -24.97 34.22 21.63
C ALA A 187 -25.76 32.95 22.00
N LYS A 188 -25.58 31.85 21.27
CA LYS A 188 -26.19 30.55 21.58
C LYS A 188 -25.70 30.00 22.93
N ARG A 189 -24.39 30.05 23.19
CA ARG A 189 -23.82 29.64 24.48
C ARG A 189 -24.36 30.49 25.64
N GLU A 190 -24.50 31.79 25.44
CA GLU A 190 -25.05 32.69 26.45
C GLU A 190 -26.54 32.43 26.69
N GLN A 191 -27.31 32.13 25.65
CA GLN A 191 -28.71 31.73 25.77
C GLN A 191 -28.84 30.41 26.53
N GLU A 192 -28.01 29.41 26.23
CA GLU A 192 -27.96 28.14 26.95
C GLU A 192 -27.55 28.34 28.43
N ARG A 193 -26.58 29.23 28.70
CA ARG A 193 -26.18 29.61 30.06
C ARG A 193 -27.35 30.21 30.84
N LYS A 194 -28.05 31.19 30.26
CA LYS A 194 -29.24 31.82 30.87
C LYS A 194 -30.37 30.83 31.09
N GLY A 195 -30.60 29.92 30.14
CA GLY A 195 -31.59 28.85 30.29
C GLY A 195 -31.29 27.92 31.46
N LYS A 196 -30.02 27.52 31.63
CA LYS A 196 -29.57 26.72 32.78
C LYS A 196 -29.74 27.47 34.10
N ILE A 197 -29.38 28.75 34.16
CA ILE A 197 -29.57 29.58 35.35
C ILE A 197 -31.06 29.69 35.72
N ALA A 198 -31.93 29.94 34.74
CA ALA A 198 -33.38 30.01 34.97
C ALA A 198 -33.95 28.70 35.51
N GLY A 199 -33.49 27.55 34.97
CA GLY A 199 -33.85 26.23 35.47
C GLY A 199 -33.41 26.02 36.93
N LEU A 200 -32.12 26.26 37.22
CA LEU A 200 -31.56 26.11 38.56
C LEU A 200 -32.25 27.03 39.60
N LEU A 201 -32.62 28.25 39.20
CA LEU A 201 -33.35 29.18 40.07
C LEU A 201 -34.78 28.69 40.36
N ASN A 202 -35.43 28.04 39.39
CA ASN A 202 -36.75 27.45 39.58
C ASN A 202 -36.70 26.22 40.51
N ASP A 203 -35.67 25.38 40.34
CA ASP A 203 -35.42 24.23 41.23
C ASP A 203 -35.15 24.70 42.67
N LEU A 204 -34.47 25.84 42.85
CA LEU A 204 -34.26 26.45 44.16
C LEU A 204 -35.57 26.91 44.83
N LYS A 205 -36.52 27.44 44.05
CA LYS A 205 -37.82 27.94 44.56
C LYS A 205 -38.78 26.83 44.98
N THR A 206 -38.60 25.64 44.41
CA THR A 206 -39.46 24.48 44.64
C THR A 206 -38.87 23.49 45.65
N LEU A 207 -37.69 23.82 46.19
CA LEU A 207 -36.99 22.99 47.16
C LEU A 207 -37.67 23.06 48.54
N ASP A 208 -37.79 21.90 49.19
CA ASP A 208 -38.24 21.84 50.58
C ASP A 208 -37.15 22.38 51.52
N ALA A 209 -37.55 23.11 52.56
CA ALA A 209 -36.63 23.83 53.46
C ALA A 209 -35.71 22.90 54.25
N ALA A 210 -36.06 21.61 54.36
CA ALA A 210 -35.25 20.59 55.03
C ALA A 210 -34.10 20.04 54.17
N ASP A 211 -34.07 20.30 52.86
CA ASP A 211 -33.21 19.59 51.91
C ASP A 211 -31.89 20.35 51.63
N TYR A 212 -31.17 20.68 52.71
CA TYR A 212 -29.97 21.54 52.70
C TYR A 212 -28.85 21.07 51.75
N THR A 213 -28.62 19.76 51.66
CA THR A 213 -27.60 19.19 50.75
C THR A 213 -27.90 19.53 49.30
N LYS A 214 -29.19 19.49 48.92
CA LYS A 214 -29.65 19.79 47.58
C LYS A 214 -29.58 21.29 47.30
N ALA A 215 -29.93 22.13 48.27
CA ALA A 215 -29.77 23.58 48.18
C ALA A 215 -28.32 24.02 47.92
N ILE A 216 -27.36 23.47 48.67
CA ILE A 216 -25.93 23.76 48.54
C ILE A 216 -25.42 23.35 47.14
N SER A 217 -25.85 22.20 46.64
CA SER A 217 -25.44 21.69 45.32
C SER A 217 -25.95 22.56 44.15
N LEU A 218 -27.21 23.02 44.22
CA LEU A 218 -27.79 23.92 43.21
C LEU A 218 -27.14 25.29 43.24
N TYR A 219 -26.87 25.81 44.44
CA TYR A 219 -26.19 27.09 44.63
C TYR A 219 -24.74 27.06 44.11
N THR A 220 -24.00 25.97 44.37
CA THR A 220 -22.64 25.78 43.82
C THR A 220 -22.64 25.75 42.29
N SER A 221 -23.64 25.11 41.70
CA SER A 221 -23.81 25.03 40.24
C SER A 221 -24.12 26.41 39.63
N LEU A 222 -24.95 27.23 40.30
CA LEU A 222 -25.20 28.63 39.90
C LEU A 222 -23.92 29.48 39.97
N LEU A 223 -23.13 29.33 41.03
CA LEU A 223 -21.88 30.08 41.21
C LEU A 223 -20.85 29.76 40.11
N GLN A 224 -20.79 28.50 39.66
CA GLN A 224 -19.92 28.09 38.54
C GLN A 224 -20.37 28.66 37.19
N LEU A 225 -21.69 28.81 36.99
CA LEU A 225 -22.27 29.39 35.77
C LEU A 225 -22.17 30.93 35.74
N GLU A 226 -22.02 31.59 36.90
CA GLU A 226 -21.89 33.04 37.00
C GLU A 226 -20.98 33.49 38.17
N PRO A 227 -19.64 33.35 38.03
CA PRO A 227 -18.71 33.67 39.11
C PRO A 227 -18.64 35.17 39.45
N ALA A 228 -19.15 36.04 38.57
CA ALA A 228 -19.18 37.48 38.77
C ALA A 228 -20.43 38.00 39.52
N ASN A 229 -21.43 37.14 39.78
CA ASN A 229 -22.66 37.57 40.44
C ASN A 229 -22.44 37.69 41.96
N LYS A 230 -22.19 38.92 42.43
CA LYS A 230 -21.90 39.23 43.84
C LYS A 230 -23.11 39.09 44.77
N CYS A 231 -24.33 38.93 44.24
CA CYS A 231 -25.56 38.85 45.03
C CYS A 231 -25.77 37.54 45.81
N HIS A 232 -24.88 36.57 45.65
CA HIS A 232 -25.06 35.25 46.23
C HIS A 232 -24.23 35.03 47.50
N ARG A 233 -23.19 35.83 47.78
CA ARG A 233 -22.45 35.80 49.05
C ARG A 233 -23.34 36.26 50.21
N HIS A 234 -24.06 35.33 50.82
CA HIS A 234 -24.51 35.39 52.20
C HIS A 234 -23.56 34.59 53.08
#